data_AF-A0A8J2YV90-F1
#
_entry.id   AF-A0A8J2YV90-F1
#
_cell.length_a   1.000
_cell.length_b   1.000
_cell.length_c   1.000
_cell.angle_alpha   90.00
_cell.angle_beta   90.00
_cell.angle_gamma   90.00
#
_symmetry.space_group_name_H-M   'P 1'
#
loop_
_entity.id
_entity.type
_entity.pdbx_description
1 polymer ?
#
loop_
_entity_poly.entity_id
_entity_poly.type
_entity_poly.pdbx_seq_one_letter_code
_entity_poly.pdbx_strand_id
1 'polypeptide(L)'
;MRRPAEARTIDSGTVQGPGGYEPADIGPTHFAVESAGGDPGKIEAALAKLPDGALIDIYGAGTKIAAVGNSVQDYFKDWGASGPRGWSDGSGWSVVPGVFDPTSKTVVIATSDRFPNGSVNLALHEIGHSYDFAMGGLSNSPDFAEACEAAKGGLSPYFLQPGSAGR
;
A
#
# COMPACT_ATOMS: atom_id res chain seq x y z
N MET A 1 -23.23 17.80 44.63
CA MET A 1 -24.00 17.91 43.38
C MET A 1 -23.05 17.81 42.19
N ARG A 2 -22.98 16.63 41.55
CA ARG A 2 -22.21 16.41 40.30
C ARG A 2 -23.22 16.43 39.14
N ARG A 3 -22.94 17.20 38.08
CA ARG A 3 -23.74 17.19 36.84
C ARG A 3 -23.36 15.96 35.99
N PRO A 4 -24.30 15.33 35.26
CA PRO A 4 -23.99 14.23 34.36
C PRO A 4 -23.28 14.73 33.09
N ALA A 5 -22.41 13.90 32.53
CA ALA A 5 -21.74 14.13 31.27
C ALA A 5 -22.70 13.85 30.10
N GLU A 6 -22.89 14.83 29.22
CA GLU A 6 -23.62 14.65 27.96
C GLU A 6 -22.69 14.04 26.91
N ALA A 7 -23.17 12.99 26.26
CA ALA A 7 -22.53 12.33 25.14
C ALA A 7 -22.46 13.29 23.95
N ARG A 8 -21.25 13.58 23.46
CA ARG A 8 -21.04 14.26 22.19
C ARG A 8 -21.23 13.26 21.06
N THR A 9 -22.33 13.41 20.34
CA THR A 9 -22.54 12.80 19.02
C THR A 9 -21.51 13.40 18.06
N ILE A 10 -20.69 12.55 17.46
CA ILE A 10 -19.78 12.92 16.36
C ILE A 10 -20.62 13.10 15.09
N ASP A 11 -20.73 14.35 14.66
CA ASP A 11 -21.33 14.74 13.39
C ASP A 11 -20.43 14.29 12.24
N SER A 12 -20.97 13.44 11.37
CA SER A 12 -20.30 12.87 10.19
C SER A 12 -20.27 13.89 9.06
N GLY A 13 -19.60 15.03 9.30
CA GLY A 13 -19.41 16.08 8.31
C GLY A 13 -18.57 15.60 7.14
N THR A 14 -19.21 15.43 5.98
CA THR A 14 -18.58 15.18 4.68
C THR A 14 -17.65 16.33 4.31
N VAL A 15 -16.34 16.05 4.23
CA VAL A 15 -15.36 16.96 3.64
C VAL A 15 -15.30 16.69 2.13
N GLN A 16 -15.98 17.53 1.34
CA GLN A 16 -15.85 17.55 -0.12
C GLN A 16 -14.51 18.20 -0.51
N GLY A 17 -13.52 17.36 -0.85
CA GLY A 17 -12.34 17.78 -1.61
C GLY A 17 -12.62 17.83 -3.11
N PRO A 18 -11.88 18.64 -3.90
CA PRO A 18 -12.11 18.75 -5.33
C PRO A 18 -11.58 17.51 -6.05
N GLY A 19 -12.48 16.58 -6.36
CA GLY A 19 -12.20 15.33 -7.07
C GLY A 19 -12.63 14.05 -6.35
N GLY A 20 -13.54 14.13 -5.38
CA GLY A 20 -14.06 12.95 -4.67
C GLY A 20 -14.95 12.09 -5.57
N TYR A 21 -14.61 10.81 -5.72
CA TYR A 21 -15.59 9.79 -6.04
C TYR A 21 -16.58 9.72 -4.88
N GLU A 22 -17.87 9.85 -5.15
CA GLU A 22 -18.88 9.69 -4.09
C GLU A 22 -18.87 8.21 -3.63
N PRO A 23 -19.06 7.90 -2.34
CA PRO A 23 -19.10 6.51 -1.86
C PRO A 23 -20.14 5.64 -2.58
N ALA A 24 -21.17 6.26 -3.18
CA ALA A 24 -22.19 5.59 -3.99
C ALA A 24 -21.75 5.28 -5.43
N ASP A 25 -20.64 5.86 -5.91
CA ASP A 25 -20.07 5.58 -7.24
C ASP A 25 -19.18 4.32 -7.22
N ILE A 26 -18.83 3.81 -6.04
CA ILE A 26 -18.12 2.54 -5.86
C ILE A 26 -19.15 1.43 -5.64
N GLY A 27 -19.92 1.13 -6.69
CA GLY A 27 -20.66 -0.13 -6.74
C GLY A 27 -19.72 -1.34 -6.61
N PRO A 28 -20.22 -2.55 -6.33
CA PRO A 28 -19.41 -3.77 -6.13
C PRO A 28 -18.70 -4.29 -7.39
N THR A 29 -18.39 -3.41 -8.34
CA THR A 29 -17.87 -3.73 -9.66
C THR A 29 -16.41 -3.31 -9.75
N HIS A 30 -15.53 -4.29 -9.56
CA HIS A 30 -14.13 -4.33 -9.98
C HIS A 30 -13.31 -3.07 -9.71
N PHE A 31 -12.65 -3.09 -8.57
CA PHE A 31 -11.38 -2.40 -8.32
C PHE A 31 -10.42 -2.65 -9.49
N ALA A 32 -10.31 -1.69 -10.40
CA ALA A 32 -9.61 -1.88 -11.66
C ALA A 32 -8.10 -1.94 -11.43
N VAL A 33 -7.46 -2.95 -12.00
CA VAL A 33 -6.01 -3.05 -12.15
C VAL A 33 -5.66 -2.72 -13.60
N GLU A 34 -4.86 -1.69 -13.80
CA GLU A 34 -4.38 -1.29 -15.12
C GLU A 34 -3.39 -2.34 -15.66
N SER A 35 -3.55 -2.75 -16.92
CA SER A 35 -2.52 -3.54 -17.61
C SER A 35 -1.51 -2.60 -18.27
N ALA A 36 -0.32 -2.48 -17.65
CA ALA A 36 0.82 -1.74 -18.18
C ALA A 36 1.92 -2.71 -18.69
N GLY A 37 1.48 -3.75 -19.41
CA GLY A 37 2.37 -4.82 -19.90
C GLY A 37 2.52 -6.02 -18.97
N GLY A 38 1.82 -6.02 -17.83
CA GLY A 38 1.66 -7.17 -16.95
C GLY A 38 0.28 -7.83 -17.04
N ASP A 39 0.08 -8.89 -16.26
CA ASP A 39 -1.17 -9.65 -16.09
C ASP A 39 -1.99 -9.15 -14.87
N PRO A 40 -3.06 -8.34 -15.08
CA PRO A 40 -3.90 -7.85 -14.00
C PRO A 40 -4.51 -8.94 -13.14
N GLY A 41 -4.83 -10.11 -13.71
CA GLY A 41 -5.53 -11.19 -13.02
C GLY A 41 -4.75 -11.74 -11.83
N LYS A 42 -3.41 -11.69 -11.88
CA LYS A 42 -2.56 -12.09 -10.74
C LYS A 42 -2.71 -11.14 -9.54
N ILE A 43 -2.93 -9.86 -9.80
CA ILE A 43 -3.10 -8.84 -8.75
C ILE A 43 -4.54 -8.86 -8.25
N GLU A 44 -5.52 -8.98 -9.15
CA GLU A 44 -6.94 -9.11 -8.80
C GLU A 44 -7.18 -10.30 -7.86
N ALA A 45 -6.52 -11.44 -8.09
CA ALA A 45 -6.60 -12.60 -7.20
C ALA A 45 -6.03 -12.33 -5.80
N ALA A 46 -5.11 -11.37 -5.65
CA ALA A 46 -4.64 -10.92 -4.34
C ALA A 46 -5.63 -9.94 -3.69
N LEU A 47 -6.15 -8.98 -4.47
CA LEU A 47 -7.16 -8.02 -4.01
C LEU A 47 -8.42 -8.71 -3.50
N ALA A 48 -8.84 -9.80 -4.13
CA ALA A 48 -10.00 -10.61 -3.72
C ALA A 48 -9.86 -11.24 -2.31
N LYS A 49 -8.67 -11.18 -1.69
CA LYS A 49 -8.42 -11.65 -0.32
C LYS A 49 -8.56 -10.55 0.72
N LEU A 50 -8.67 -9.29 0.31
CA LEU A 50 -8.79 -8.15 1.21
C LEU A 50 -10.26 -7.94 1.60
N PRO A 51 -10.53 -7.43 2.82
CA PRO A 51 -11.87 -7.00 3.18
C PRO A 51 -12.34 -5.85 2.27
N ASP A 52 -13.63 -5.82 1.93
CA ASP A 52 -14.22 -4.77 1.10
C ASP A 52 -13.92 -3.36 1.63
N GLY A 53 -13.97 -3.16 2.96
CA GLY A 53 -13.63 -1.89 3.59
C GLY A 53 -12.22 -1.39 3.26
N ALA A 54 -11.23 -2.29 3.28
CA ALA A 54 -9.86 -1.92 2.94
C ALA A 54 -9.74 -1.47 1.48
N LEU A 55 -10.44 -2.15 0.57
CA LEU A 55 -10.48 -1.77 -0.84
C LEU A 55 -11.19 -0.43 -1.03
N ILE A 56 -12.32 -0.19 -0.34
CA ILE A 56 -13.00 1.11 -0.34
C ILE A 56 -12.04 2.22 0.13
N ASP A 57 -11.29 2.00 1.20
CA ASP A 57 -10.35 2.99 1.74
C ASP A 57 -9.21 3.29 0.75
N ILE A 58 -8.60 2.26 0.17
CA ILE A 58 -7.50 2.39 -0.81
C ILE A 58 -7.97 3.20 -2.03
N TYR A 59 -9.10 2.82 -2.63
CA TYR A 59 -9.59 3.45 -3.84
C TYR A 59 -10.20 4.83 -3.56
N GLY A 60 -10.87 5.01 -2.42
CA GLY A 60 -11.36 6.29 -1.93
C GLY A 60 -10.24 7.30 -1.67
N ALA A 61 -9.05 6.84 -1.27
CA ALA A 61 -7.85 7.68 -1.16
C ALA A 61 -7.25 8.07 -2.53
N GLY A 62 -7.79 7.54 -3.63
CA GLY A 62 -7.37 7.82 -5.00
C GLY A 62 -6.21 6.95 -5.48
N THR A 63 -5.93 5.81 -4.83
CA THR A 63 -4.87 4.91 -5.27
C THR A 63 -5.21 4.26 -6.60
N LYS A 64 -4.20 4.19 -7.48
CA LYS A 64 -4.21 3.39 -8.72
C LYS A 64 -3.36 2.15 -8.54
N ILE A 65 -3.71 1.07 -9.24
CA ILE A 65 -2.96 -0.19 -9.23
C ILE A 65 -2.63 -0.59 -10.67
N ALA A 66 -1.36 -0.83 -10.96
CA ALA A 66 -0.86 -1.18 -12.29
C ALA A 66 -0.05 -2.48 -12.28
N ALA A 67 -0.37 -3.37 -13.23
CA ALA A 67 0.35 -4.59 -13.53
C ALA A 67 1.42 -4.35 -14.61
N VAL A 68 2.69 -4.60 -14.30
CA VAL A 68 3.80 -4.51 -15.25
C VAL A 68 4.43 -5.87 -15.53
N GLY A 69 5.27 -5.93 -16.56
CA GLY A 69 5.95 -7.17 -16.96
C GLY A 69 7.02 -7.57 -15.96
N ASN A 70 8.08 -6.77 -15.85
CA ASN A 70 9.34 -7.14 -15.20
C ASN A 70 9.61 -6.39 -13.89
N SER A 71 9.55 -5.06 -13.92
CA SER A 71 9.91 -4.23 -12.77
C SER A 71 9.18 -2.91 -12.80
N VAL A 72 9.25 -2.17 -11.70
CA VAL A 72 8.57 -0.87 -11.55
C VAL A 72 9.00 0.17 -12.60
N GLN A 73 10.19 0.01 -13.20
CA GLN A 73 10.66 0.87 -14.29
C GLN A 73 9.90 0.67 -15.62
N ASP A 74 9.19 -0.44 -15.80
CA ASP A 74 8.29 -0.60 -16.96
C ASP A 74 7.17 0.46 -16.92
N TYR A 75 6.81 0.95 -15.72
CA TYR A 75 5.87 2.04 -15.49
C TYR A 75 6.57 3.39 -15.25
N PHE A 76 7.49 3.45 -14.29
CA PHE A 76 8.25 4.65 -13.94
C PHE A 76 9.57 4.73 -14.71
N LYS A 77 9.49 5.00 -16.02
CA LYS A 77 10.64 4.96 -16.94
C LYS A 77 11.74 5.95 -16.60
N ASP A 78 11.40 7.04 -15.91
CA ASP A 78 12.33 8.12 -15.56
C ASP A 78 13.01 7.91 -14.20
N TRP A 79 12.68 6.83 -13.47
CA TRP A 79 13.36 6.52 -12.21
C TRP A 79 14.79 6.00 -12.50
N GLY A 80 15.77 6.83 -12.16
CA GLY A 80 17.19 6.59 -12.45
C GLY A 80 17.83 5.44 -11.66
N ALA A 81 19.15 5.32 -11.75
CA ALA A 81 19.94 4.24 -11.17
C ALA A 81 20.04 4.26 -9.62
N SER A 82 19.55 5.31 -8.96
CA SER A 82 19.47 5.37 -7.50
C SER A 82 18.40 4.38 -7.03
N GLY A 83 18.83 3.24 -6.48
CA GLY A 83 17.94 2.19 -6.01
C GLY A 83 17.00 2.56 -4.87
N PRO A 84 16.07 1.63 -4.53
CA PRO A 84 15.30 1.72 -3.30
C PRO A 84 16.18 1.67 -2.06
N ARG A 85 15.66 2.18 -0.95
CA ARG A 85 16.30 2.12 0.36
C ARG A 85 16.57 0.67 0.79
N GLY A 86 17.73 0.42 1.38
CA GLY A 86 18.10 -0.89 1.96
C GLY A 86 18.69 -1.90 0.96
N TRP A 87 18.80 -1.54 -0.32
CA TRP A 87 19.49 -2.35 -1.32
C TRP A 87 20.98 -1.97 -1.41
N SER A 88 21.82 -2.91 -1.85
CA SER A 88 23.25 -2.65 -2.04
C SER A 88 23.50 -1.60 -3.12
N ASP A 89 24.54 -0.80 -2.94
CA ASP A 89 25.00 0.21 -3.90
C ASP A 89 25.05 -0.36 -5.33
N GLY A 90 24.43 0.34 -6.27
CA GLY A 90 24.34 -0.05 -7.68
C GLY A 90 23.11 -0.89 -8.06
N SER A 91 22.28 -1.33 -7.10
CA SER A 91 20.99 -1.93 -7.41
C SER A 91 19.99 -0.83 -7.78
N GLY A 92 19.53 -0.77 -9.03
CA GLY A 92 18.56 0.24 -9.47
C GLY A 92 17.11 -0.20 -9.33
N TRP A 93 16.17 0.70 -9.61
CA TRP A 93 14.74 0.38 -9.70
C TRP A 93 14.40 -0.64 -10.81
N SER A 94 15.34 -0.88 -11.74
CA SER A 94 15.21 -1.82 -12.86
C SER A 94 14.98 -3.28 -12.42
N VAL A 95 15.35 -3.62 -11.19
CA VAL A 95 15.21 -4.97 -10.62
C VAL A 95 14.19 -5.05 -9.49
N VAL A 96 13.46 -3.96 -9.22
CA VAL A 96 12.47 -3.89 -8.15
C VAL A 96 11.12 -4.33 -8.70
N PRO A 97 10.52 -5.42 -8.20
CA PRO A 97 9.29 -5.95 -8.76
C PRO A 97 8.03 -5.28 -8.23
N GLY A 98 8.09 -4.49 -7.15
CA GLY A 98 6.92 -3.84 -6.57
C GLY A 98 7.26 -2.51 -5.91
N VAL A 99 6.33 -1.56 -5.98
CA VAL A 99 6.40 -0.31 -5.21
C VAL A 99 5.01 0.30 -5.04
N PHE A 100 4.77 0.93 -3.90
CA PHE A 100 3.80 2.00 -3.77
C PHE A 100 4.50 3.36 -3.78
N ASP A 101 4.17 4.22 -4.74
CA ASP A 101 4.60 5.62 -4.76
C ASP A 101 3.53 6.53 -4.15
N PRO A 102 3.77 7.15 -2.98
CA PRO A 102 2.81 8.04 -2.33
C PRO A 102 2.59 9.36 -3.09
N THR A 103 3.53 9.76 -3.96
CA THR A 103 3.41 11.03 -4.72
C THR A 103 2.35 10.93 -5.79
N SER A 104 2.41 9.87 -6.60
CA SER A 104 1.42 9.59 -7.64
C SER A 104 0.23 8.76 -7.13
N LYS A 105 0.29 8.25 -5.90
CA LYS A 105 -0.64 7.30 -5.31
C LYS A 105 -0.82 6.07 -6.20
N THR A 106 0.29 5.49 -6.65
CA THR A 106 0.27 4.36 -7.57
C THR A 106 0.99 3.17 -6.97
N VAL A 107 0.30 2.04 -6.92
CA VAL A 107 0.88 0.72 -6.69
C VAL A 107 1.26 0.14 -8.05
N VAL A 108 2.53 -0.23 -8.22
CA VAL A 108 3.04 -0.90 -9.42
C VAL A 108 3.58 -2.25 -9.01
N ILE A 109 3.11 -3.32 -9.66
CA ILE A 109 3.50 -4.70 -9.36
C ILE A 109 3.85 -5.43 -10.64
N ALA A 110 5.05 -5.99 -10.68
CA ALA A 110 5.51 -6.89 -11.71
C ALA A 110 4.84 -8.26 -11.60
N THR A 111 4.46 -8.80 -12.74
CA THR A 111 3.70 -10.05 -12.84
C THR A 111 4.52 -11.21 -13.37
N SER A 112 5.77 -10.97 -13.77
CA SER A 112 6.78 -12.00 -13.99
C SER A 112 7.58 -12.28 -12.70
N ASP A 113 8.05 -13.51 -12.57
CA ASP A 113 8.89 -13.95 -11.44
C ASP A 113 10.39 -13.66 -11.70
N ARG A 114 10.70 -12.71 -12.58
CA ARG A 114 12.07 -12.42 -13.03
C ARG A 114 12.97 -11.92 -11.91
N PHE A 115 12.43 -11.10 -11.01
CA PHE A 115 13.18 -10.52 -9.91
C PHE A 115 12.64 -10.99 -8.57
N PRO A 116 13.51 -11.45 -7.66
CA PRO A 116 13.09 -11.92 -6.36
C PRO A 116 12.58 -10.77 -5.49
N ASN A 117 11.69 -11.11 -4.56
CA ASN A 117 11.26 -10.22 -3.48
C ASN A 117 11.20 -11.01 -2.16
N GLY A 118 11.29 -10.31 -1.03
CA GLY A 118 11.26 -10.92 0.31
C GLY A 118 9.85 -11.15 0.86
N SER A 119 8.81 -10.79 0.11
CA SER A 119 7.43 -10.82 0.58
C SER A 119 6.79 -12.19 0.35
N VAL A 120 5.97 -12.64 1.29
CA VAL A 120 5.14 -13.85 1.10
C VAL A 120 4.14 -13.70 -0.05
N ASN A 121 3.72 -12.46 -0.29
CA ASN A 121 2.91 -12.06 -1.43
C ASN A 121 3.25 -10.61 -1.76
N LEU A 122 3.85 -10.38 -2.93
CA LEU A 122 4.29 -9.05 -3.36
C LEU A 122 3.12 -8.08 -3.49
N ALA A 123 2.00 -8.50 -4.10
CA ALA A 123 0.85 -7.63 -4.30
C ALA A 123 0.28 -7.14 -2.97
N LEU A 124 0.01 -8.05 -2.03
CA LEU A 124 -0.49 -7.68 -0.70
C LEU A 124 0.48 -6.80 0.08
N HIS A 125 1.80 -6.98 -0.11
CA HIS A 125 2.80 -6.12 0.48
C HIS A 125 2.68 -4.67 -0.02
N GLU A 126 2.68 -4.46 -1.33
CA GLU A 126 2.57 -3.10 -1.90
C GLU A 126 1.21 -2.45 -1.63
N ILE A 127 0.15 -3.25 -1.67
CA ILE A 127 -1.20 -2.78 -1.32
C ILE A 127 -1.27 -2.40 0.16
N GLY A 128 -0.56 -3.12 1.05
CA GLY A 128 -0.44 -2.78 2.46
C GLY A 128 0.13 -1.38 2.68
N HIS A 129 1.17 -1.00 1.94
CA HIS A 129 1.73 0.37 1.99
C HIS A 129 0.70 1.41 1.53
N SER A 130 -0.05 1.12 0.48
CA SER A 130 -1.11 2.03 0.03
C SER A 130 -2.23 2.16 1.07
N TYR A 131 -2.62 1.07 1.72
CA TYR A 131 -3.65 1.11 2.76
C TYR A 131 -3.16 1.89 3.98
N ASP A 132 -1.93 1.64 4.42
CA ASP A 132 -1.32 2.40 5.51
C ASP A 132 -1.32 3.91 5.22
N PHE A 133 -0.94 4.29 4.01
CA PHE A 133 -1.00 5.67 3.54
C PHE A 133 -2.42 6.24 3.52
N ALA A 134 -3.39 5.48 2.99
CA ALA A 134 -4.81 5.88 2.95
C ALA A 134 -5.36 6.16 4.36
N MET A 135 -4.89 5.41 5.36
CA MET A 135 -5.28 5.56 6.76
C MET A 135 -4.46 6.60 7.54
N GLY A 136 -3.62 7.39 6.86
CA GLY A 136 -2.81 8.44 7.49
C GLY A 136 -1.54 7.92 8.18
N GLY A 137 -1.04 6.75 7.80
CA GLY A 137 0.19 6.16 8.31
C GLY A 137 0.01 5.48 9.66
N LEU A 138 -0.97 4.56 9.77
CA LEU A 138 -1.23 3.75 10.98
C LEU A 138 0.03 3.04 11.50
N SER A 139 0.93 2.64 10.61
CA SER A 139 2.23 2.03 10.93
C SER A 139 3.14 2.93 11.77
N ASN A 140 2.90 4.24 11.77
CA ASN A 140 3.62 5.21 12.58
C ASN A 140 2.96 5.45 13.95
N SER A 141 1.83 4.82 14.23
CA SER A 141 1.12 4.98 15.51
C SER A 141 1.88 4.32 16.67
N PRO A 142 1.73 4.84 17.91
CA PRO A 142 2.28 4.19 19.09
C PRO A 142 1.79 2.76 19.28
N ASP A 143 0.51 2.50 19.00
CA ASP A 143 -0.11 1.18 19.15
C ASP A 143 0.53 0.16 18.20
N PHE A 144 0.80 0.56 16.95
CA PHE A 144 1.49 -0.30 15.99
C PHE A 144 2.94 -0.55 16.41
N ALA A 145 3.64 0.48 16.89
CA ALA A 145 4.99 0.32 17.40
C ALA A 145 5.03 -0.67 18.59
N GLU A 146 4.10 -0.57 19.54
CA GLU A 146 3.98 -1.49 20.67
C GLU A 146 3.71 -2.93 20.19
N ALA A 147 2.81 -3.10 19.23
CA ALA A 147 2.54 -4.41 18.63
C ALA A 147 3.78 -5.00 17.94
N CYS A 148 4.53 -4.19 17.18
CA CYS A 148 5.78 -4.60 16.55
C CYS A 148 6.82 -5.02 17.60
N GLU A 149 7.03 -4.24 18.67
CA GLU A 149 7.94 -4.61 19.77
C GLU A 149 7.58 -5.96 20.40
N ALA A 150 6.29 -6.19 20.66
CA ALA A 150 5.81 -7.45 21.22
C ALA A 150 6.05 -8.64 20.27
N ALA A 151 6.01 -8.42 18.96
CA ALA A 151 6.22 -9.44 17.94
C ALA A 151 7.71 -9.72 17.64
N LYS A 152 8.64 -8.82 17.96
CA LYS A 152 10.06 -8.90 17.56
C LYS A 152 10.73 -10.23 17.85
N GLY A 153 10.41 -10.87 18.97
CA GLY A 153 10.99 -12.16 19.36
C GLY A 153 10.73 -13.29 18.37
N GLY A 154 9.72 -13.18 17.51
CA GLY A 154 9.37 -14.15 16.47
C GLY A 154 9.75 -13.74 15.05
N LEU A 155 10.32 -12.54 14.85
CA LEU A 155 10.63 -12.02 13.51
C LEU A 155 12.04 -12.40 13.07
N SER A 156 12.20 -12.65 11.76
CA SER A 156 13.52 -12.84 11.17
C SER A 156 14.33 -11.53 11.21
N PRO A 157 15.69 -11.58 11.22
CA PRO A 157 16.52 -10.38 11.25
C PRO A 157 16.26 -9.40 10.10
N TYR A 158 15.74 -9.87 8.97
CA TYR A 158 15.36 -9.03 7.83
C TYR A 158 14.25 -8.03 8.19
N PHE A 159 13.30 -8.40 9.05
CA PHE A 159 12.22 -7.52 9.49
C PHE A 159 12.62 -6.61 10.67
N LEU A 160 13.85 -6.74 11.17
CA LEU A 160 14.39 -5.95 12.28
C LEU A 160 15.38 -4.87 11.78
N GLN A 161 15.30 -4.50 10.51
CA GLN A 161 16.20 -3.53 9.91
C GLN A 161 16.08 -2.15 10.59
N PRO A 162 17.19 -1.40 10.72
CA PRO A 162 17.16 -0.07 11.32
C PRO A 162 16.24 0.92 10.58
N GLY A 163 15.57 1.78 11.35
CA GLY A 163 14.70 2.84 10.82
C GLY A 163 13.33 2.32 10.39
N SER A 164 12.71 2.96 9.38
CA SER A 164 11.37 2.60 8.90
C SER A 164 11.31 1.31 8.06
N ALA A 165 12.44 0.62 7.87
CA ALA A 165 12.49 -0.65 7.13
C ALA A 165 12.21 -1.87 8.02
N GLY A 166 12.33 -1.71 9.35
CA GLY A 166 11.96 -2.73 10.35
C GLY A 166 10.95 -2.20 11.36
N ARG A 167 10.12 -1.24 10.94
CA ARG A 167 8.94 -0.78 11.66
C ARG A 167 7.73 -1.11 10.83
#